data_AF-A0AA39N421-F1
#
_entry.id   AF-A0AA39N421-F1
#
_cell.length_a   1.000
_cell.length_b   1.000
_cell.length_c   1.000
_cell.angle_alpha   90.00
_cell.angle_beta   90.00
_cell.angle_gamma   90.00
#
_symmetry.space_group_name_H-M   'P 1'
#
loop_
_entity.id
_entity.type
_entity.pdbx_description
1 polymer ?
#
loop_
_entity_poly.entity_id
_entity_poly.type
_entity_poly.pdbx_seq_one_letter_code
_entity_poly.pdbx_strand_id
1 'polypeptide(L)'
;MSNICAKLVTVKKGRKEAIVLSLNKPVTIGRNPDYCTYVVTDASVSGVHCKLSAVRSPNGGVIVSCQDMSKNGIILNEHRIRKTAVILMDGDMIHIPDSLTFTCIHLWKEPVEKVTVFDPTPPQQPTHKQIGAYIVTSQCLGSGSFATVHLALDTAHQRQIACKSIRTKKEHEMSQVMKEIRILMALNHPNINLLHSTDAICSHIFLQLCTGGDLFTYITSYAEKDSRLCEAEAKYIMYQLLKALMYLHDKSISHRADPENILLYCPGPYPRILIADFGLARPKSYQETFNVCGTVSYLPPEGILALDQKHLGYVGMPSDCWSAGVILYIMLSGTHPFDYEATFGSSDNWISHIQDSRDPEFSQFSQSYLSGEARLKERIINGTVDFQRTPWDVLSDAKALVGRLLIHNPLHRATVYTALRSQWITTDLEELDAAYRDPDTGIPMKDLGDLCLFLGSRSYSAI
;
A
#
# COMPACT_ATOMS: atom_id res chain seq x y z
N MET A 1 -6.97 20.02 -15.66
CA MET A 1 -7.94 20.23 -14.55
C MET A 1 -7.16 20.27 -13.24
N SER A 2 -7.53 21.09 -12.26
CA SER A 2 -6.71 21.29 -11.05
C SER A 2 -6.66 20.03 -10.19
N ASN A 3 -5.46 19.45 -9.95
CA ASN A 3 -5.22 18.34 -9.01
C ASN A 3 -5.37 18.76 -7.52
N ILE A 4 -6.02 19.88 -7.27
CA ILE A 4 -6.27 20.42 -5.94
C ILE A 4 -7.38 19.59 -5.31
N CYS A 5 -7.10 19.07 -4.12
CA CYS A 5 -7.95 18.09 -3.45
C CYS A 5 -8.44 18.57 -2.08
N ALA A 6 -7.63 19.37 -1.37
CA ALA A 6 -7.99 19.95 -0.09
C ALA A 6 -7.27 21.28 0.14
N LYS A 7 -7.69 22.01 1.17
CA LYS A 7 -6.96 23.16 1.69
C LYS A 7 -6.98 23.17 3.21
N LEU A 8 -5.90 23.64 3.83
CA LEU A 8 -5.85 23.93 5.26
C LEU A 8 -5.88 25.44 5.46
N VAL A 9 -6.89 25.92 6.18
CA VAL A 9 -7.14 27.34 6.39
C VAL A 9 -6.70 27.73 7.79
N THR A 10 -5.97 28.83 7.93
CA THR A 10 -5.55 29.38 9.22
C THR A 10 -5.76 30.89 9.28
N VAL A 11 -5.69 31.45 10.49
CA VAL A 11 -5.69 32.90 10.71
C VAL A 11 -4.36 33.27 11.37
N LYS A 12 -3.50 33.96 10.62
CA LYS A 12 -2.18 34.40 11.07
C LYS A 12 -2.17 35.93 11.14
N LYS A 13 -1.94 36.48 12.35
CA LYS A 13 -1.92 37.94 12.59
C LYS A 13 -3.16 38.67 12.01
N GLY A 14 -4.35 38.07 12.19
CA GLY A 14 -5.63 38.61 11.70
C GLY A 14 -5.88 38.46 10.20
N ARG A 15 -4.96 37.84 9.43
CA ARG A 15 -5.15 37.54 8.01
C ARG A 15 -5.48 36.07 7.82
N LYS A 16 -6.48 35.79 6.99
CA LYS A 16 -6.83 34.43 6.58
C LYS A 16 -5.83 33.95 5.53
N GLU A 17 -5.17 32.84 5.83
CA GLU A 17 -4.24 32.17 4.92
C GLU A 17 -4.76 30.77 4.61
N ALA A 18 -4.38 30.22 3.46
CA ALA A 18 -4.76 28.87 3.07
C ALA A 18 -3.58 28.15 2.42
N ILE A 19 -3.32 26.94 2.88
CA ILE A 19 -2.38 25.99 2.29
C ILE A 19 -3.18 25.10 1.34
N VAL A 20 -2.83 25.11 0.06
CA VAL A 20 -3.49 24.26 -0.94
C VAL A 20 -2.79 22.92 -1.03
N LEU A 21 -3.54 21.82 -0.93
CA LEU A 21 -3.05 20.47 -1.12
C LEU A 21 -3.43 19.95 -2.50
N SER A 22 -2.44 19.41 -3.19
CA SER A 22 -2.60 18.74 -4.49
C SER A 22 -2.15 17.29 -4.41
N LEU A 23 -2.76 16.43 -5.22
CA LEU A 23 -2.39 15.02 -5.28
C LEU A 23 -0.89 14.84 -5.52
N ASN A 24 -0.26 13.99 -4.70
CA ASN A 24 1.15 13.61 -4.76
C ASN A 24 2.13 14.80 -4.67
N LYS A 25 1.69 15.93 -4.12
CA LYS A 25 2.51 17.12 -3.84
C LYS A 25 2.42 17.46 -2.35
N PRO A 26 3.28 16.88 -1.51
CA PRO A 26 3.23 17.11 -0.07
C PRO A 26 3.61 18.56 0.26
N VAL A 27 3.07 19.06 1.37
CA VAL A 27 3.37 20.38 1.92
C VAL A 27 3.95 20.20 3.32
N THR A 28 5.11 20.80 3.57
CA THR A 28 5.75 20.78 4.89
C THR A 28 5.51 22.10 5.62
N ILE A 29 5.09 21.98 6.89
CA ILE A 29 4.91 23.08 7.82
C ILE A 29 6.02 23.03 8.86
N GLY A 30 6.67 24.16 9.11
CA GLY A 30 7.71 24.24 10.13
C GLY A 30 8.41 25.59 10.17
N ARG A 31 9.46 25.68 10.99
CA ARG A 31 10.22 26.91 11.20
C ARG A 31 11.37 27.10 10.22
N ASN A 32 11.87 26.05 9.59
CA ASN A 32 13.01 26.13 8.70
C ASN A 32 12.57 26.45 7.25
N PRO A 33 12.91 27.63 6.69
CA PRO A 33 12.51 28.01 5.34
C PRO A 33 13.13 27.15 4.23
N ASP A 34 14.25 26.47 4.50
CA ASP A 34 14.92 25.62 3.50
C ASP A 34 14.19 24.29 3.28
N TYR A 35 13.40 23.84 4.27
CA TYR A 35 12.71 22.54 4.24
C TYR A 35 11.18 22.65 4.29
N CYS A 36 10.64 23.83 4.58
CA CYS A 36 9.20 24.03 4.77
C CYS A 36 8.58 24.90 3.68
N THR A 37 7.58 24.35 2.99
CA THR A 37 6.76 25.11 2.05
C THR A 37 5.95 26.19 2.76
N TYR A 38 5.50 25.93 3.99
CA TYR A 38 4.79 26.90 4.81
C TYR A 38 5.56 27.19 6.10
N VAL A 39 6.10 28.41 6.19
CA VAL A 39 7.00 28.82 7.27
C VAL A 39 6.24 29.49 8.42
N VAL A 40 6.42 28.96 9.62
CA VAL A 40 5.92 29.51 10.88
C VAL A 40 7.10 29.94 11.73
N THR A 41 7.21 31.25 12.01
CA THR A 41 8.36 31.85 12.69
C THR A 41 8.36 31.66 14.21
N ASP A 42 7.35 30.99 14.75
CA ASP A 42 7.15 30.79 16.17
C ASP A 42 8.18 29.81 16.75
N ALA A 43 8.73 30.14 17.92
CA ALA A 43 9.77 29.36 18.57
C ALA A 43 9.29 27.98 19.05
N SER A 44 7.99 27.81 19.32
CA SER A 44 7.37 26.52 19.67
C SER A 44 7.37 25.52 18.51
N VAL A 45 7.59 26.00 17.28
CA VAL A 45 7.53 25.19 16.06
C VAL A 45 8.89 24.56 15.74
N SER A 46 8.88 23.24 15.51
CA SER A 46 10.05 22.48 15.08
C SER A 46 10.52 22.89 13.67
N GLY A 47 11.80 22.62 13.35
CA GLY A 47 12.39 22.97 12.05
C GLY A 47 11.54 22.47 10.87
N VAL A 48 11.15 21.19 10.91
CA VAL A 48 10.01 20.62 10.20
C VAL A 48 9.06 20.09 11.25
N HIS A 49 7.83 20.60 11.30
CA HIS A 49 6.87 20.27 12.35
C HIS A 49 5.94 19.15 11.90
N CYS A 50 5.31 19.31 10.73
CA CYS A 50 4.48 18.27 10.15
C CYS A 50 4.52 18.31 8.63
N LYS A 51 4.12 17.20 8.03
CA LYS A 51 4.01 17.03 6.58
C LYS A 51 2.58 16.67 6.22
N LEU A 52 1.96 17.50 5.40
CA LEU A 52 0.64 17.27 4.83
C LEU A 52 0.79 16.57 3.49
N SER A 53 -0.01 15.55 3.24
CA SER A 53 0.01 14.81 1.98
C SER A 53 -1.41 14.52 1.52
N ALA A 54 -1.57 14.39 0.21
CA ALA A 54 -2.79 13.92 -0.40
C ALA A 54 -2.47 12.87 -1.46
N VAL A 55 -3.02 11.67 -1.32
CA VAL A 55 -2.80 10.53 -2.23
C VAL A 55 -4.13 9.96 -2.69
N ARG A 56 -4.16 9.31 -3.85
CA ARG A 56 -5.35 8.58 -4.29
C ARG A 56 -5.60 7.41 -3.33
N SER A 57 -6.87 7.18 -3.03
CA SER A 57 -7.32 5.99 -2.31
C SER A 57 -7.59 4.85 -3.30
N PRO A 58 -7.42 3.58 -2.90
CA PRO A 58 -7.77 2.43 -3.73
C PRO A 58 -9.23 2.42 -4.23
N ASN A 59 -10.16 3.07 -3.52
CA ASN A 59 -11.58 3.21 -3.91
C ASN A 59 -11.86 4.40 -4.85
N GLY A 60 -10.84 5.05 -5.40
CA GLY A 60 -10.98 6.21 -6.30
C GLY A 60 -11.16 7.56 -5.59
N GLY A 61 -11.29 7.56 -4.26
CA GLY A 61 -11.26 8.77 -3.43
C GLY A 61 -9.85 9.35 -3.24
N VAL A 62 -9.71 10.22 -2.24
CA VAL A 62 -8.42 10.81 -1.86
C VAL A 62 -8.24 10.66 -0.35
N ILE A 63 -7.01 10.41 0.08
CA ILE A 63 -6.63 10.38 1.49
C ILE A 63 -5.83 11.65 1.76
N VAL A 64 -6.35 12.55 2.58
CA VAL A 64 -5.56 13.65 3.16
C VAL A 64 -4.97 13.16 4.47
N SER A 65 -3.67 13.33 4.65
CA SER A 65 -2.99 12.96 5.89
C SER A 65 -2.05 14.04 6.40
N CYS A 66 -1.85 14.04 7.71
CA CYS A 66 -0.85 14.84 8.40
C CYS A 66 0.09 13.92 9.16
N GLN A 67 1.39 14.00 8.87
CA GLN A 67 2.44 13.29 9.60
C GLN A 67 3.10 14.25 10.59
N ASP A 68 3.06 13.92 11.87
CA ASP A 68 3.82 14.64 12.89
C ASP A 68 5.31 14.26 12.82
N MET A 69 6.14 15.27 12.58
CA MET A 69 7.61 15.15 12.57
C MET A 69 8.24 15.91 13.74
N SER A 70 7.43 16.60 14.54
CA SER A 70 7.88 17.55 15.55
C SER A 70 8.41 16.87 16.82
N LYS A 71 8.98 17.68 17.72
CA LYS A 71 9.35 17.23 19.07
C LYS A 71 8.15 17.18 20.02
N ASN A 72 7.20 18.10 19.86
CA ASN A 72 6.13 18.38 20.83
C ASN A 72 4.78 17.73 20.47
N GLY A 73 4.64 17.22 19.25
CA GLY A 73 3.40 16.71 18.70
C GLY A 73 2.49 17.82 18.16
N ILE A 74 1.41 17.38 17.52
CA ILE A 74 0.29 18.20 17.06
C ILE A 74 -0.97 17.82 17.83
N ILE A 75 -2.00 18.66 17.82
CA ILE A 75 -3.31 18.35 18.39
C ILE A 75 -4.33 18.28 17.25
N LEU A 76 -4.99 17.14 17.09
CA LEU A 76 -6.07 16.90 16.12
C LEU A 76 -7.40 16.82 16.87
N ASN A 77 -8.31 17.79 16.69
CA ASN A 77 -9.62 17.83 17.36
C ASN A 77 -9.51 17.48 18.86
N GLU A 78 -8.67 18.19 19.61
CA GLU A 78 -8.35 17.96 21.04
C GLU A 78 -7.49 16.72 21.38
N HIS A 79 -7.16 15.87 20.41
CA HIS A 79 -6.35 14.67 20.63
C HIS A 79 -4.88 14.93 20.30
N ARG A 80 -3.99 14.69 21.25
CA ARG A 80 -2.54 14.88 21.03
C ARG A 80 -1.98 13.73 20.21
N ILE A 81 -1.43 14.07 19.05
CA ILE A 81 -0.79 13.14 18.11
C ILE A 81 0.72 13.39 18.13
N ARG A 82 1.51 12.31 18.16
CA ARG A 82 2.97 12.41 18.19
C ARG A 82 3.63 11.28 17.41
N LYS A 83 4.62 11.62 16.57
CA LYS A 83 5.45 10.68 15.78
C LYS A 83 4.63 9.64 15.00
N THR A 84 3.50 10.05 14.45
CA THR A 84 2.64 9.21 13.62
C THR A 84 1.96 10.05 12.55
N ALA A 85 1.41 9.38 11.53
CA ALA A 85 0.49 10.00 10.59
C ALA A 85 -0.96 9.75 11.00
N VAL A 86 -1.82 10.70 10.63
CA VAL A 86 -3.27 10.66 10.82
C VAL A 86 -3.96 11.06 9.52
N ILE A 87 -5.15 10.51 9.26
CA ILE A 87 -6.06 10.94 8.20
C ILE A 87 -6.83 12.15 8.70
N LEU A 88 -6.92 13.18 7.86
CA LEU A 88 -7.68 14.41 8.12
C LEU A 88 -9.01 14.36 7.39
N MET A 89 -10.09 14.48 8.15
CA MET A 89 -11.45 14.60 7.64
C MET A 89 -11.80 16.05 7.29
N ASP A 90 -12.86 16.24 6.50
CA ASP A 90 -13.40 17.58 6.26
C ASP A 90 -13.85 18.23 7.58
N GLY A 91 -13.39 19.45 7.83
CA GLY A 91 -13.66 20.18 9.07
C GLY A 91 -12.67 19.90 10.22
N ASP A 92 -11.77 18.92 10.10
CA ASP A 92 -10.80 18.61 11.15
C ASP A 92 -9.89 19.81 11.46
N MET A 93 -9.60 20.01 12.73
CA MET A 93 -8.71 21.07 13.21
C MET A 93 -7.38 20.49 13.68
N ILE A 94 -6.29 20.95 13.06
CA ILE A 94 -4.91 20.68 13.48
C ILE A 94 -4.38 21.91 14.20
N HIS A 95 -4.09 21.76 15.48
CA HIS A 95 -3.46 22.78 16.28
C HIS A 95 -1.99 22.45 16.53
N ILE A 96 -1.11 23.38 16.19
CA ILE A 96 0.28 23.37 16.62
C ILE A 96 0.32 24.05 18.00
N PRO A 97 0.75 23.35 19.07
CA PRO A 97 0.75 23.90 20.43
C PRO A 97 1.41 25.27 20.51
N ASP A 98 0.75 26.20 21.20
CA ASP A 98 1.18 27.59 21.41
C ASP A 98 1.38 28.39 20.11
N SER A 99 0.80 27.94 18.99
CA SER A 99 0.99 28.57 17.68
C SER A 99 -0.29 28.62 16.84
N LEU A 100 -0.26 28.14 15.60
CA LEU A 100 -1.37 28.23 14.64
C LEU A 100 -2.31 27.02 14.70
N THR A 101 -3.60 27.30 14.49
CA THR A 101 -4.62 26.28 14.20
C THR A 101 -4.98 26.32 12.73
N PHE A 102 -5.10 25.14 12.12
CA PHE A 102 -5.48 24.93 10.74
C PHE A 102 -6.76 24.10 10.67
N THR A 103 -7.76 24.56 9.91
CA THR A 103 -8.96 23.79 9.60
C THR A 103 -8.81 23.14 8.23
N CYS A 104 -8.94 21.82 8.15
CA CYS A 104 -8.95 21.07 6.91
C CYS A 104 -10.29 21.24 6.19
N ILE A 105 -10.24 21.53 4.90
CA ILE A 105 -11.41 21.62 4.04
C ILE A 105 -11.13 20.78 2.79
N HIS A 106 -11.92 19.73 2.60
CA HIS A 106 -11.87 18.89 1.41
C HIS A 106 -12.53 19.64 0.25
N LEU A 107 -11.89 19.61 -0.90
CA LEU A 107 -12.33 20.30 -2.11
C LEU A 107 -12.72 19.32 -3.22
N TRP A 108 -12.25 18.07 -3.13
CA TRP A 108 -12.78 17.02 -4.00
C TRP A 108 -14.23 16.73 -3.61
N LYS A 109 -15.04 16.42 -4.62
CA LYS A 109 -16.36 15.84 -4.42
C LYS A 109 -16.20 14.37 -4.73
N GLU A 110 -16.50 13.48 -3.78
CA GLU A 110 -16.67 12.07 -4.14
C GLU A 110 -17.67 12.02 -5.31
N PRO A 111 -17.43 11.22 -6.35
CA PRO A 111 -18.53 10.78 -7.19
C PRO A 111 -19.55 10.21 -6.22
N VAL A 112 -20.77 10.75 -6.21
CA VAL A 112 -21.86 10.18 -5.41
C VAL A 112 -21.93 8.71 -5.83
N GLU A 113 -21.43 7.80 -5.00
CA GLU A 113 -21.60 6.38 -5.26
C GLU A 113 -23.11 6.17 -5.42
N LYS A 114 -23.48 5.43 -6.47
CA LYS A 114 -24.87 5.01 -6.66
C LYS A 114 -25.28 4.32 -5.37
N VAL A 115 -26.11 5.00 -4.58
CA VAL A 115 -26.82 4.43 -3.43
C VAL A 115 -27.33 3.07 -3.89
N THR A 116 -26.76 2.00 -3.33
CA THR A 116 -27.25 0.66 -3.66
C THR A 116 -28.71 0.64 -3.21
N VAL A 117 -29.60 0.02 -4.00
CA VAL A 117 -31.05 -0.04 -3.74
C VAL A 117 -31.36 -0.67 -2.35
N PHE A 118 -30.35 -1.20 -1.66
CA PHE A 118 -30.44 -1.87 -0.37
C PHE A 118 -29.77 -1.12 0.80
N ASP A 119 -29.13 0.04 0.60
CA ASP A 119 -28.66 0.84 1.73
C ASP A 119 -29.80 1.72 2.25
N PRO A 120 -30.23 1.57 3.51
CA PRO A 120 -31.35 2.30 4.07
C PRO A 120 -30.94 3.75 4.31
N THR A 121 -31.00 4.57 3.25
CA THR A 121 -30.79 6.03 3.24
C THR A 121 -29.42 6.47 3.80
N PRO A 122 -28.58 7.17 3.01
CA PRO A 122 -27.29 7.65 3.54
C PRO A 122 -27.54 8.51 4.79
N PRO A 123 -26.85 8.26 5.92
CA PRO A 123 -27.03 9.07 7.10
C PRO A 123 -26.61 10.51 6.79
N GLN A 124 -27.48 11.46 7.14
CA GLN A 124 -27.25 12.90 6.91
C GLN A 124 -26.13 13.49 7.80
N GLN A 125 -25.56 12.69 8.70
CA GLN A 125 -24.47 13.07 9.61
C GLN A 125 -23.46 11.92 9.74
N PRO A 126 -22.17 12.21 9.98
CA PRO A 126 -21.17 11.19 10.25
C PRO A 126 -21.57 10.37 11.48
N THR A 127 -22.03 9.14 11.24
CA THR A 127 -22.34 8.20 12.31
C THR A 127 -21.05 7.61 12.84
N HIS A 128 -20.96 7.46 14.16
CA HIS A 128 -19.88 6.76 14.82
C HIS A 128 -20.45 5.65 15.71
N LYS A 129 -19.69 4.57 15.86
CA LYS A 129 -20.07 3.42 16.69
C LYS A 129 -18.99 3.15 17.73
N GLN A 130 -19.36 3.17 19.00
CA GLN A 130 -18.48 2.75 20.09
C GLN A 130 -18.42 1.21 20.14
N ILE A 131 -17.20 0.66 20.12
CA ILE A 131 -16.93 -0.77 20.29
C ILE A 131 -15.81 -0.91 21.33
N GLY A 132 -16.18 -1.17 22.58
CA GLY A 132 -15.21 -1.20 23.68
C GLY A 132 -14.50 0.15 23.82
N ALA A 133 -13.16 0.15 23.69
CA ALA A 133 -12.32 1.34 23.73
C ALA A 133 -12.14 2.05 22.36
N TYR A 134 -12.89 1.64 21.34
CA TYR A 134 -12.74 2.14 19.99
C TYR A 134 -13.97 2.92 19.53
N ILE A 135 -13.76 4.07 18.88
CA ILE A 135 -14.79 4.82 18.14
C ILE A 135 -14.58 4.55 16.66
N VAL A 136 -15.47 3.78 16.04
CA VAL A 136 -15.44 3.52 14.59
C VAL A 136 -16.23 4.60 13.87
N THR A 137 -15.62 5.26 12.89
CA THR A 137 -16.26 6.32 12.10
C THR A 137 -16.93 5.74 10.84
N SER A 138 -17.76 6.54 10.18
CA SER A 138 -18.37 6.19 8.89
C SER A 138 -17.39 6.29 7.71
N GLN A 139 -16.17 6.81 7.91
CA GLN A 139 -15.20 6.92 6.83
C GLN A 139 -14.71 5.53 6.41
N CYS A 140 -15.14 5.09 5.23
CA CYS A 140 -14.67 3.89 4.59
C CYS A 140 -13.25 4.12 4.02
N LEU A 141 -12.31 3.27 4.40
CA LEU A 141 -10.94 3.23 3.90
C LEU A 141 -10.76 2.15 2.82
N GLY A 142 -11.64 1.15 2.80
CA GLY A 142 -11.65 0.07 1.82
C GLY A 142 -12.86 -0.84 2.00
N SER A 143 -13.29 -1.47 0.92
CA SER A 143 -14.41 -2.41 0.90
C SER A 143 -14.03 -3.61 0.07
N GLY A 144 -14.28 -4.81 0.59
CA GLY A 144 -14.12 -6.08 -0.12
C GLY A 144 -15.35 -6.97 0.06
N SER A 145 -15.34 -8.14 -0.57
CA SER A 145 -16.49 -9.05 -0.56
C SER A 145 -16.91 -9.50 0.85
N PHE A 146 -15.94 -9.67 1.76
CA PHE A 146 -16.17 -10.24 3.10
C PHE A 146 -16.09 -9.24 4.25
N ALA A 147 -15.52 -8.06 4.02
CA ALA A 147 -15.28 -7.07 5.07
C ALA A 147 -15.24 -5.62 4.53
N THR A 148 -15.49 -4.67 5.42
CA THR A 148 -15.25 -3.24 5.19
C THR A 148 -14.26 -2.71 6.19
N VAL A 149 -13.35 -1.86 5.74
CA VAL A 149 -12.35 -1.21 6.59
C VAL A 149 -12.77 0.24 6.79
N HIS A 150 -12.91 0.64 8.05
CA HIS A 150 -13.24 2.01 8.43
C HIS A 150 -12.14 2.64 9.26
N LEU A 151 -12.05 3.97 9.23
CA LEU A 151 -11.23 4.73 10.16
C LEU A 151 -11.83 4.61 11.56
N ALA A 152 -11.00 4.34 12.57
CA ALA A 152 -11.39 4.30 13.96
C ALA A 152 -10.38 5.01 14.87
N LEU A 153 -10.81 5.37 16.06
CA LEU A 153 -10.00 5.99 17.11
C LEU A 153 -9.88 5.04 18.30
N ASP A 154 -8.65 4.75 18.71
CA ASP A 154 -8.32 4.08 19.96
C ASP A 154 -8.30 5.12 21.08
N THR A 155 -9.34 5.16 21.92
CA THR A 155 -9.46 6.18 22.97
C THR A 155 -8.53 5.93 24.14
N ALA A 156 -8.07 4.69 24.33
CA ALA A 156 -7.12 4.34 25.38
C ALA A 156 -5.70 4.83 25.05
N HIS A 157 -5.27 4.66 23.80
CA HIS A 157 -3.94 5.05 23.34
C HIS A 157 -3.89 6.37 22.56
N GLN A 158 -5.05 7.03 22.37
CA GLN A 158 -5.17 8.34 21.72
C GLN A 158 -4.57 8.36 20.30
N ARG A 159 -4.90 7.34 19.49
CA ARG A 159 -4.39 7.20 18.12
C ARG A 159 -5.45 6.72 17.15
N GLN A 160 -5.32 7.12 15.89
CA GLN A 160 -6.13 6.55 14.82
C GLN A 160 -5.65 5.14 14.45
N ILE A 161 -6.59 4.29 14.09
CA ILE A 161 -6.40 2.89 13.70
C ILE A 161 -7.35 2.53 12.55
N ALA A 162 -7.15 1.37 11.92
CA ALA A 162 -8.08 0.81 10.95
C ALA A 162 -8.98 -0.25 11.61
N CYS A 163 -10.28 -0.25 11.31
CA CYS A 163 -11.23 -1.25 11.80
C CYS A 163 -11.78 -2.05 10.63
N LYS A 164 -11.37 -3.32 10.49
CA LYS A 164 -11.92 -4.28 9.52
C LYS A 164 -13.15 -4.94 10.13
N SER A 165 -14.33 -4.53 9.67
CA SER A 165 -15.64 -5.05 10.06
C SER A 165 -16.04 -6.21 9.14
N ILE A 166 -16.26 -7.39 9.70
CA ILE A 166 -16.63 -8.60 8.96
C ILE A 166 -18.13 -8.56 8.64
N ARG A 167 -18.49 -8.74 7.36
CA ARG A 167 -19.89 -8.64 6.88
C ARG A 167 -20.71 -9.92 7.12
N THR A 168 -20.04 -11.06 7.20
CA THR A 168 -20.67 -12.38 7.23
C THR A 168 -20.82 -12.97 8.63
N LYS A 169 -21.83 -13.82 8.79
CA LYS A 169 -22.04 -14.66 9.99
C LYS A 169 -22.01 -16.15 9.68
N LYS A 170 -21.67 -16.54 8.44
CA LYS A 170 -21.62 -17.95 8.05
C LYS A 170 -20.45 -18.64 8.75
N GLU A 171 -20.69 -19.84 9.27
CA GLU A 171 -19.73 -20.57 10.11
C GLU A 171 -18.39 -20.84 9.40
N HIS A 172 -18.42 -21.28 8.13
CA HIS A 172 -17.20 -21.55 7.37
C HIS A 172 -16.37 -20.28 7.13
N GLU A 173 -17.00 -19.14 6.87
CA GLU A 173 -16.33 -17.85 6.68
C GLU A 173 -15.75 -17.35 8.02
N MET A 174 -16.47 -17.56 9.13
CA MET A 174 -15.95 -17.26 10.47
C MET A 174 -14.74 -18.10 10.84
N SER A 175 -14.67 -19.37 10.43
CA SER A 175 -13.47 -20.20 10.63
C SER A 175 -12.23 -19.61 9.93
N GLN A 176 -12.42 -18.99 8.76
CA GLN A 176 -11.35 -18.32 8.01
C GLN A 176 -10.92 -17.03 8.71
N VAL A 177 -11.87 -16.25 9.24
CA VAL A 177 -11.59 -15.05 10.04
C VAL A 177 -10.81 -15.42 11.30
N MET A 178 -11.22 -16.47 12.03
CA MET A 178 -10.48 -16.92 13.22
C MET A 178 -9.07 -17.42 12.87
N LYS A 179 -8.89 -18.04 11.70
CA LYS A 179 -7.58 -18.42 11.18
C LYS A 179 -6.72 -17.17 10.91
N GLU A 180 -7.27 -16.15 10.24
CA GLU A 180 -6.60 -14.87 9.98
C GLU A 180 -6.14 -14.21 11.28
N ILE A 181 -7.03 -14.10 12.27
CA ILE A 181 -6.73 -13.53 13.59
C ILE A 181 -5.59 -14.30 14.28
N ARG A 182 -5.66 -15.64 14.32
CA ARG A 182 -4.61 -16.48 14.94
C ARG A 182 -3.26 -16.30 14.28
N ILE A 183 -3.24 -16.17 12.94
CA ILE A 183 -2.01 -15.88 12.21
C ILE A 183 -1.48 -14.52 12.64
N LEU A 184 -2.29 -13.46 12.54
CA LEU A 184 -1.88 -12.10 12.89
C LEU A 184 -1.38 -11.97 14.34
N MET A 185 -2.03 -12.63 15.30
CA MET A 185 -1.59 -12.65 16.71
C MET A 185 -0.19 -13.27 16.91
N ALA A 186 0.26 -14.14 16.00
CA ALA A 186 1.56 -14.81 16.07
C ALA A 186 2.67 -14.07 15.31
N LEU A 187 2.33 -12.96 14.64
CA LEU A 187 3.24 -12.18 13.80
C LEU A 187 3.64 -10.89 14.50
N ASN A 188 4.92 -10.56 14.42
CA ASN A 188 5.51 -9.32 14.88
C ASN A 188 6.71 -8.99 13.99
N HIS A 189 6.51 -8.11 13.02
CA HIS A 189 7.52 -7.71 12.03
C HIS A 189 7.20 -6.29 11.52
N PRO A 190 8.20 -5.42 11.29
CA PRO A 190 7.95 -4.02 10.91
C PRO A 190 7.23 -3.85 9.56
N ASN A 191 7.28 -4.84 8.67
CA ASN A 191 6.57 -4.82 7.38
C ASN A 191 5.36 -5.75 7.33
N ILE A 192 4.77 -6.07 8.48
CA ILE A 192 3.48 -6.78 8.58
C ILE A 192 2.52 -5.84 9.31
N ASN A 193 1.30 -5.68 8.79
CA ASN A 193 0.29 -4.84 9.41
C ASN A 193 -0.06 -5.40 10.81
N LEU A 194 0.17 -4.57 11.83
CA LEU A 194 0.04 -4.97 13.22
C LEU A 194 -1.43 -5.08 13.64
N LEU A 195 -1.78 -6.23 14.22
CA LEU A 195 -3.03 -6.40 14.96
C LEU A 195 -2.94 -5.73 16.33
N HIS A 196 -3.83 -4.78 16.60
CA HIS A 196 -3.95 -4.15 17.92
C HIS A 196 -4.88 -4.93 18.83
N SER A 197 -6.07 -5.30 18.35
CA SER A 197 -7.05 -6.06 19.12
C SER A 197 -8.18 -6.59 18.24
N THR A 198 -9.08 -7.37 18.83
CA THR A 198 -10.36 -7.76 18.23
C THR A 198 -11.48 -7.56 19.24
N ASP A 199 -12.72 -7.45 18.78
CA ASP A 199 -13.87 -7.50 19.68
C ASP A 199 -14.13 -8.93 20.20
N ALA A 200 -15.01 -9.06 21.20
CA ALA A 200 -15.28 -10.32 21.90
C ALA A 200 -15.81 -11.43 20.98
N ILE A 201 -16.51 -11.07 19.91
CA ILE A 201 -17.09 -12.01 18.94
C ILE A 201 -16.30 -12.08 17.63
N CYS A 202 -15.13 -11.45 17.56
CA CYS A 202 -14.25 -11.42 16.39
C CYS A 202 -14.93 -10.93 15.09
N SER A 203 -15.90 -10.02 15.23
CA SER A 203 -16.56 -9.34 14.11
C SER A 203 -15.88 -8.04 13.69
N HIS A 204 -15.00 -7.51 14.55
CA HIS A 204 -14.19 -6.33 14.26
C HIS A 204 -12.72 -6.62 14.59
N ILE A 205 -11.84 -6.36 13.61
CA ILE A 205 -10.39 -6.51 13.73
C ILE A 205 -9.77 -5.12 13.68
N PHE A 206 -9.06 -4.74 14.74
CA PHE A 206 -8.44 -3.43 14.89
C PHE A 206 -6.96 -3.51 14.52
N LEU A 207 -6.58 -2.83 13.44
CA LEU A 207 -5.28 -2.92 12.77
C LEU A 207 -4.55 -1.57 12.79
N GLN A 208 -3.25 -1.60 12.56
CA GLN A 208 -2.45 -0.40 12.33
C GLN A 208 -2.97 0.37 11.11
N LEU A 209 -3.12 1.69 11.28
CA LEU A 209 -3.51 2.57 10.19
C LEU A 209 -2.32 2.84 9.27
N CYS A 210 -2.55 2.69 7.96
CA CYS A 210 -1.63 3.11 6.91
C CYS A 210 -2.25 4.27 6.14
N THR A 211 -1.52 5.38 6.01
CA THR A 211 -2.04 6.62 5.41
C THR A 211 -1.55 6.87 3.99
N GLY A 212 -0.65 6.00 3.50
CA GLY A 212 -0.05 6.10 2.16
C GLY A 212 -0.85 5.42 1.05
N GLY A 213 -1.97 4.78 1.36
CA GLY A 213 -2.71 3.93 0.41
C GLY A 213 -2.03 2.57 0.21
N ASP A 214 -2.25 1.97 -0.95
CA ASP A 214 -1.68 0.68 -1.37
C ASP A 214 -0.60 0.84 -2.45
N LEU A 215 0.25 -0.18 -2.59
CA LEU A 215 1.36 -0.20 -3.53
C LEU A 215 0.90 -0.16 -4.99
N PHE A 216 -0.25 -0.76 -5.33
CA PHE A 216 -0.78 -0.68 -6.70
C PHE A 216 -1.15 0.75 -7.08
N THR A 217 -1.90 1.45 -6.22
CA THR A 217 -2.26 2.86 -6.42
C THR A 217 -1.00 3.74 -6.47
N TYR A 218 0.02 3.41 -5.67
CA TYR A 218 1.30 4.09 -5.70
C TYR A 218 2.02 3.93 -7.05
N ILE A 219 2.19 2.69 -7.54
CA ILE A 219 2.85 2.42 -8.84
C ILE A 219 2.10 3.07 -9.99
N THR A 220 0.77 2.92 -10.03
CA THR A 220 -0.06 3.48 -11.11
C THR A 220 -0.03 5.00 -11.14
N SER A 221 0.17 5.66 -10.00
CA SER A 221 0.35 7.13 -9.94
C SER A 221 1.61 7.66 -10.64
N TYR A 222 2.63 6.80 -10.86
CA TYR A 222 3.79 7.09 -11.70
C TYR A 222 3.46 6.82 -13.17
N ALA A 223 2.77 5.72 -13.46
CA ALA A 223 2.34 5.37 -14.82
C ALA A 223 1.40 6.43 -15.43
N GLU A 224 0.51 7.05 -14.64
CA GLU A 224 -0.33 8.19 -15.06
C GLU A 224 0.47 9.41 -15.56
N LYS A 225 1.77 9.46 -15.28
CA LYS A 225 2.70 10.53 -15.70
C LYS A 225 3.71 10.04 -16.73
N ASP A 226 3.43 8.92 -17.40
CA ASP A 226 4.35 8.22 -18.30
C ASP A 226 5.71 7.93 -17.65
N SER A 227 5.68 7.61 -16.35
CA SER A 227 6.87 7.36 -15.52
C SER A 227 6.79 6.01 -14.80
N ARG A 228 7.92 5.60 -14.21
CA ARG A 228 8.09 4.37 -13.43
C ARG A 228 8.86 4.67 -12.16
N LEU A 229 8.85 3.75 -11.20
CA LEU A 229 9.67 3.91 -10.00
C LEU A 229 11.14 3.88 -10.43
N CYS A 230 11.97 4.72 -9.79
CA CYS A 230 13.41 4.60 -9.99
C CYS A 230 13.90 3.28 -9.39
N GLU A 231 15.02 2.77 -9.89
CA GLU A 231 15.57 1.48 -9.45
C GLU A 231 15.81 1.44 -7.94
N ALA A 232 16.34 2.52 -7.36
CA ALA A 232 16.61 2.62 -5.93
C ALA A 232 15.33 2.49 -5.08
N GLU A 233 14.24 3.14 -5.49
CA GLU A 233 12.95 3.08 -4.80
C GLU A 233 12.31 1.68 -4.91
N ALA A 234 12.32 1.10 -6.12
CA ALA A 234 11.88 -0.27 -6.34
C ALA A 234 12.72 -1.29 -5.55
N LYS A 235 14.04 -1.07 -5.45
CA LYS A 235 14.97 -1.90 -4.66
C LYS A 235 14.66 -1.85 -3.18
N TYR A 236 14.42 -0.67 -2.63
CA TYR A 236 14.07 -0.53 -1.22
C TYR A 236 12.71 -1.16 -0.89
N ILE A 237 11.70 -0.98 -1.74
CA ILE A 237 10.39 -1.64 -1.58
C ILE A 237 10.53 -3.16 -1.65
N MET A 238 11.27 -3.67 -2.65
CA MET A 238 11.48 -5.10 -2.82
C MET A 238 12.28 -5.71 -1.65
N TYR A 239 13.28 -5.00 -1.14
CA TYR A 239 14.05 -5.43 0.03
C TYR A 239 13.16 -5.65 1.25
N GLN A 240 12.29 -4.69 1.55
CA GLN A 240 11.31 -4.80 2.64
C GLN A 240 10.33 -5.96 2.42
N LEU A 241 9.83 -6.14 1.19
CA LEU A 241 8.92 -7.23 0.84
C LEU A 241 9.58 -8.59 1.05
N LEU A 242 10.80 -8.78 0.55
CA LEU A 242 11.53 -10.04 0.70
C LEU A 242 11.87 -10.34 2.17
N LYS A 243 12.21 -9.34 2.99
CA LYS A 243 12.41 -9.51 4.45
C LYS A 243 11.11 -9.97 5.14
N ALA A 244 9.98 -9.34 4.80
CA ALA A 244 8.68 -9.71 5.34
C ALA A 244 8.27 -11.13 4.94
N LEU A 245 8.44 -11.51 3.67
CA LEU A 245 8.15 -12.85 3.18
C LEU A 245 9.10 -13.89 3.80
N MET A 246 10.38 -13.58 3.96
CA MET A 246 11.34 -14.45 4.68
C MET A 246 10.85 -14.73 6.12
N TYR A 247 10.43 -13.69 6.85
CA TYR A 247 9.86 -13.86 8.19
C TYR A 247 8.62 -14.76 8.22
N LEU A 248 7.72 -14.63 7.23
CA LEU A 248 6.55 -15.49 7.10
C LEU A 248 6.95 -16.93 6.77
N HIS A 249 7.88 -17.13 5.84
CA HIS A 249 8.37 -18.44 5.40
C HIS A 249 9.10 -19.18 6.53
N ASP A 250 9.88 -18.48 7.35
CA ASP A 250 10.51 -19.01 8.58
C ASP A 250 9.45 -19.55 9.57
N LYS A 251 8.27 -18.93 9.60
CA LYS A 251 7.11 -19.38 10.40
C LYS A 251 6.23 -20.39 9.67
N SER A 252 6.65 -20.89 8.50
CA SER A 252 5.86 -21.78 7.64
C SER A 252 4.49 -21.21 7.28
N ILE A 253 4.43 -19.90 7.05
CA ILE A 253 3.25 -19.17 6.58
C ILE A 253 3.54 -18.65 5.18
N SER A 254 2.61 -18.87 4.25
CA SER A 254 2.62 -18.19 2.94
C SER A 254 1.48 -17.18 2.91
N HIS A 255 1.77 -16.00 2.36
CA HIS A 255 0.80 -14.93 2.28
C HIS A 255 -0.13 -15.11 1.08
N ARG A 256 0.47 -15.36 -0.09
CA ARG A 256 -0.06 -15.22 -1.44
C ARG A 256 -0.19 -13.76 -1.84
N ALA A 257 0.94 -13.05 -1.79
CA ALA A 257 1.04 -11.60 -1.96
C ALA A 257 0.50 -11.08 -3.30
N ASP A 258 -0.17 -9.92 -3.23
CA ASP A 258 -0.48 -9.03 -4.34
C ASP A 258 -0.14 -7.58 -3.93
N PRO A 259 0.00 -6.64 -4.87
CA PRO A 259 0.22 -5.22 -4.59
C PRO A 259 -0.88 -4.51 -3.80
N GLU A 260 -2.12 -4.99 -3.86
CA GLU A 260 -3.29 -4.32 -3.26
C GLU A 260 -3.31 -4.53 -1.74
N ASN A 261 -2.76 -5.66 -1.33
CA ASN A 261 -2.54 -6.07 0.05
C ASN A 261 -1.16 -5.63 0.59
N ILE A 262 -0.41 -4.79 -0.14
CA ILE A 262 0.80 -4.14 0.36
C ILE A 262 0.49 -2.66 0.59
N LEU A 263 0.32 -2.28 1.85
CA LEU A 263 0.01 -0.93 2.27
C LEU A 263 1.27 -0.09 2.44
N LEU A 264 1.13 1.23 2.24
CA LEU A 264 2.19 2.20 2.51
C LEU A 264 1.90 2.88 3.85
N TYR A 265 2.84 2.79 4.80
CA TYR A 265 2.68 3.34 6.14
C TYR A 265 2.28 4.82 6.10
N CYS A 266 3.03 5.60 5.32
CA CYS A 266 2.85 7.03 5.12
C CYS A 266 3.15 7.40 3.65
N PRO A 267 2.54 8.47 3.11
CA PRO A 267 2.88 8.99 1.79
C PRO A 267 4.31 9.52 1.68
N GLY A 268 4.98 9.18 0.59
CA GLY A 268 6.28 9.74 0.25
C GLY A 268 7.08 8.85 -0.68
N PRO A 269 8.25 9.33 -1.12
CA PRO A 269 9.22 8.48 -1.78
C PRO A 269 9.80 7.48 -0.76
N TYR A 270 10.27 6.33 -1.25
CA TYR A 270 10.83 5.23 -0.45
C TYR A 270 9.91 4.83 0.73
N PRO A 271 8.62 4.55 0.48
CA PRO A 271 7.68 4.29 1.56
C PRO A 271 8.03 3.01 2.32
N ARG A 272 7.80 3.03 3.64
CA ARG A 272 7.73 1.80 4.42
C ARG A 272 6.50 1.02 4.01
N ILE A 273 6.69 -0.22 3.58
CA ILE A 273 5.58 -1.10 3.19
C ILE A 273 5.14 -2.01 4.33
N LEU A 274 3.85 -2.35 4.36
CA LEU A 274 3.27 -3.32 5.27
C LEU A 274 2.40 -4.31 4.49
N ILE A 275 2.72 -5.59 4.60
CA ILE A 275 1.83 -6.66 4.12
C ILE A 275 0.58 -6.69 5.01
N ALA A 276 -0.58 -6.60 4.39
CA ALA A 276 -1.91 -6.61 5.00
C ALA A 276 -2.77 -7.74 4.40
N ASP A 277 -3.96 -7.92 4.97
CA ASP A 277 -4.95 -8.94 4.59
C ASP A 277 -4.45 -10.40 4.59
N PHE A 278 -4.49 -11.01 5.77
CA PHE A 278 -4.10 -12.40 5.95
C PHE A 278 -5.27 -13.38 5.77
N GLY A 279 -6.41 -12.94 5.21
CA GLY A 279 -7.56 -13.81 4.94
C GLY A 279 -7.18 -14.99 4.05
N LEU A 280 -6.32 -14.73 3.06
CA LEU A 280 -5.76 -15.74 2.16
C LEU A 280 -4.50 -16.42 2.70
N ALA A 281 -3.92 -15.98 3.82
CA ALA A 281 -2.71 -16.60 4.34
C ALA A 281 -2.95 -18.07 4.76
N ARG A 282 -1.89 -18.89 4.64
CA ARG A 282 -1.94 -20.33 4.96
C ARG A 282 -0.78 -20.73 5.87
N PRO A 283 -1.05 -21.36 7.03
CA PRO A 283 -0.02 -22.05 7.79
C PRO A 283 0.34 -23.36 7.11
N LYS A 284 1.49 -23.93 7.47
CA LYS A 284 2.05 -25.13 6.82
C LYS A 284 2.25 -24.92 5.32
N SER A 285 2.81 -23.78 4.94
CA SER A 285 2.97 -23.35 3.54
C SER A 285 3.87 -24.22 2.67
N TYR A 286 4.55 -25.20 3.27
CA TYR A 286 5.27 -26.27 2.60
C TYR A 286 4.35 -27.38 2.04
N GLN A 287 3.09 -27.44 2.48
CA GLN A 287 2.10 -28.41 1.99
C GLN A 287 1.41 -27.88 0.73
N GLU A 288 1.11 -28.81 -0.18
CA GLU A 288 0.27 -28.51 -1.33
C GLU A 288 -1.14 -28.10 -0.89
N THR A 289 -1.71 -27.13 -1.61
CA THR A 289 -3.09 -26.72 -1.45
C THR A 289 -3.84 -26.82 -2.77
N PHE A 290 -5.04 -27.39 -2.72
CA PHE A 290 -6.00 -27.43 -3.83
C PHE A 290 -6.94 -26.21 -3.83
N ASN A 291 -6.88 -25.40 -2.76
CA ASN A 291 -7.66 -24.18 -2.63
C ASN A 291 -6.89 -23.00 -3.23
N VAL A 292 -7.04 -22.78 -4.53
CA VAL A 292 -6.43 -21.65 -5.23
C VAL A 292 -7.20 -20.38 -4.95
N CYS A 293 -6.47 -19.29 -4.71
CA CYS A 293 -7.01 -17.95 -4.61
C CYS A 293 -5.90 -16.92 -4.81
N GLY A 294 -6.30 -15.66 -4.94
CA GLY A 294 -5.43 -14.53 -5.30
C GLY A 294 -5.82 -14.00 -6.67
N THR A 295 -5.39 -12.79 -6.98
CA THR A 295 -5.65 -12.14 -8.26
C THR A 295 -4.83 -12.81 -9.37
N VAL A 296 -5.49 -13.22 -10.47
CA VAL A 296 -4.90 -14.02 -11.56
C VAL A 296 -3.59 -13.44 -12.08
N SER A 297 -3.49 -12.12 -12.20
CA SER A 297 -2.31 -11.41 -12.69
C SER A 297 -1.04 -11.69 -11.88
N TYR A 298 -1.16 -12.10 -10.62
CA TYR A 298 -0.02 -12.40 -9.75
C TYR A 298 0.12 -13.89 -9.44
N LEU A 299 -0.76 -14.74 -9.97
CA LEU A 299 -0.67 -16.18 -9.75
C LEU A 299 0.47 -16.79 -10.58
N PRO A 300 1.20 -17.77 -10.01
CA PRO A 300 2.20 -18.52 -10.76
C PRO A 300 1.54 -19.51 -11.73
N PRO A 301 2.28 -20.04 -12.72
CA PRO A 301 1.76 -20.98 -13.71
C PRO A 301 1.09 -22.21 -13.07
N GLU A 302 1.72 -22.80 -12.05
CA GLU A 302 1.15 -23.93 -11.30
C GLU A 302 -0.14 -23.57 -10.54
N GLY A 303 -0.27 -22.31 -10.11
CA GLY A 303 -1.48 -21.81 -9.46
C GLY A 303 -2.62 -21.63 -10.46
N ILE A 304 -2.33 -21.14 -11.66
CA ILE A 304 -3.33 -21.01 -12.74
C ILE A 304 -3.79 -22.40 -13.19
N LEU A 305 -2.87 -23.34 -13.39
CA LEU A 305 -3.22 -24.71 -13.74
C LEU A 305 -4.13 -25.36 -12.68
N ALA A 306 -3.89 -25.08 -11.40
CA ALA A 306 -4.73 -25.55 -10.31
C ALA A 306 -6.12 -24.87 -10.24
N LEU A 307 -6.31 -23.66 -10.81
CA LEU A 307 -7.66 -23.07 -10.99
C LEU A 307 -8.50 -23.91 -11.95
N ASP A 308 -7.90 -24.29 -13.08
CA ASP A 308 -8.59 -25.00 -14.15
C ASP A 308 -8.72 -26.50 -13.82
N GLN A 309 -7.76 -27.06 -13.08
CA GLN A 309 -7.67 -28.48 -12.76
C GLN A 309 -7.69 -28.70 -11.24
N LYS A 310 -8.88 -28.94 -10.68
CA LYS A 310 -9.11 -29.06 -9.21
C LYS A 310 -8.33 -30.18 -8.51
N HIS A 311 -7.72 -31.10 -9.24
CA HIS A 311 -6.90 -32.19 -8.70
C HIS A 311 -5.42 -31.81 -8.59
N LEU A 312 -5.01 -30.67 -9.15
CA LEU A 312 -3.67 -30.13 -9.00
C LEU A 312 -3.62 -29.22 -7.77
N GLY A 313 -2.56 -29.38 -6.99
CA GLY A 313 -2.21 -28.48 -5.89
C GLY A 313 -1.03 -27.59 -6.26
N TYR A 314 -0.80 -26.56 -5.47
CA TYR A 314 0.42 -25.76 -5.52
C TYR A 314 0.93 -25.44 -4.12
N VAL A 315 2.19 -25.04 -4.02
CA VAL A 315 2.86 -24.72 -2.75
C VAL A 315 2.91 -23.20 -2.56
N GLY A 316 2.62 -22.73 -1.35
CA GLY A 316 2.46 -21.30 -1.09
C GLY A 316 3.76 -20.50 -1.13
N MET A 317 4.88 -21.03 -0.62
CA MET A 317 6.14 -20.27 -0.56
C MET A 317 6.72 -19.94 -1.96
N PRO A 318 6.78 -20.88 -2.93
CA PRO A 318 7.17 -20.55 -4.30
C PRO A 318 6.19 -19.59 -4.98
N SER A 319 4.90 -19.65 -4.65
CA SER A 319 3.89 -18.70 -5.16
C SER A 319 4.19 -17.27 -4.69
N ASP A 320 4.53 -17.06 -3.42
CA ASP A 320 4.93 -15.74 -2.90
C ASP A 320 6.15 -15.19 -3.66
N CYS A 321 7.10 -16.04 -4.01
CA CYS A 321 8.30 -15.65 -4.75
C CYS A 321 7.97 -15.22 -6.18
N TRP A 322 7.04 -15.93 -6.85
CA TRP A 322 6.55 -15.54 -8.16
C TRP A 322 5.84 -14.19 -8.11
N SER A 323 4.90 -14.01 -7.16
CA SER A 323 4.21 -12.74 -6.95
C SER A 323 5.22 -11.60 -6.77
N ALA A 324 6.24 -11.78 -5.92
CA ALA A 324 7.29 -10.78 -5.75
C ALA A 324 8.02 -10.47 -7.07
N GLY A 325 8.31 -11.47 -7.90
CA GLY A 325 8.89 -11.28 -9.24
C GLY A 325 8.01 -10.42 -10.16
N VAL A 326 6.69 -10.67 -10.18
CA VAL A 326 5.73 -9.88 -10.96
C VAL A 326 5.68 -8.43 -10.46
N ILE A 327 5.64 -8.24 -9.13
CA ILE A 327 5.64 -6.91 -8.51
C ILE A 327 6.92 -6.13 -8.86
N LEU A 328 8.09 -6.76 -8.77
CA LEU A 328 9.35 -6.12 -9.16
C LEU A 328 9.35 -5.71 -10.63
N TYR A 329 8.89 -6.59 -11.51
CA TYR A 329 8.79 -6.32 -12.93
C TYR A 329 7.92 -5.08 -13.19
N ILE A 330 6.74 -5.03 -12.57
CA ILE A 330 5.78 -3.93 -12.73
C ILE A 330 6.36 -2.61 -12.19
N MET A 331 7.01 -2.62 -11.02
CA MET A 331 7.64 -1.42 -10.45
C MET A 331 8.69 -0.82 -11.39
N LEU A 332 9.52 -1.67 -12.00
CA LEU A 332 10.64 -1.24 -12.84
C LEU A 332 10.23 -0.90 -14.27
N SER A 333 9.25 -1.58 -14.85
CA SER A 333 8.87 -1.41 -16.27
C SER A 333 7.61 -0.56 -16.47
N GLY A 334 6.74 -0.46 -15.46
CA GLY A 334 5.39 0.11 -15.59
C GLY A 334 4.41 -0.76 -16.38
N THR A 335 4.81 -1.97 -16.79
CA THR A 335 3.98 -2.93 -17.54
C THR A 335 3.94 -4.29 -16.87
N HIS A 336 3.00 -5.14 -17.27
CA HIS A 336 2.91 -6.52 -16.78
C HIS A 336 3.89 -7.45 -17.54
N PRO A 337 4.58 -8.41 -16.87
CA PRO A 337 5.62 -9.26 -17.49
C PRO A 337 5.14 -10.15 -18.64
N PHE A 338 3.84 -10.43 -18.68
CA PHE A 338 3.19 -11.30 -19.65
C PHE A 338 2.23 -10.53 -20.57
N ASP A 339 2.45 -9.23 -20.76
CA ASP A 339 1.62 -8.39 -21.64
C ASP A 339 2.41 -7.87 -22.85
N TYR A 340 2.57 -8.72 -23.87
CA TYR A 340 3.41 -8.45 -25.05
C TYR A 340 2.79 -7.46 -26.06
N GLU A 341 1.50 -7.12 -25.95
CA GLU A 341 0.71 -6.53 -27.05
C GLU A 341 -0.01 -5.22 -26.67
N ALA A 342 0.55 -4.38 -25.79
CA ALA A 342 0.09 -3.01 -25.71
C ALA A 342 0.51 -2.24 -26.99
N THR A 343 -0.29 -2.35 -28.06
CA THR A 343 -0.33 -1.32 -29.11
C THR A 343 -0.81 -0.03 -28.47
N PHE A 344 -0.09 1.07 -28.67
CA PHE A 344 -0.52 2.40 -28.23
C PHE A 344 -1.99 2.63 -28.68
N GLY A 345 -2.91 2.72 -27.72
CA GLY A 345 -4.35 2.94 -27.97
C GLY A 345 -5.26 1.72 -27.88
N SER A 346 -4.77 0.51 -27.57
CA SER A 346 -5.64 -0.63 -27.23
C SER A 346 -6.17 -0.50 -25.79
N SER A 347 -7.47 -0.72 -25.61
CA SER A 347 -8.19 -0.72 -24.33
C SER A 347 -7.79 -1.84 -23.36
N ASP A 348 -6.86 -2.72 -23.76
CA ASP A 348 -6.35 -3.82 -22.96
C ASP A 348 -5.11 -3.39 -22.15
N ASN A 349 -5.25 -2.41 -21.26
CA ASN A 349 -4.18 -2.02 -20.35
C ASN A 349 -4.21 -2.94 -19.12
N TRP A 350 -3.08 -3.57 -18.76
CA TRP A 350 -2.98 -4.39 -17.53
C TRP A 350 -3.48 -3.65 -16.27
N ILE A 351 -3.36 -2.32 -16.22
CA ILE A 351 -3.89 -1.47 -15.14
C ILE A 351 -5.41 -1.56 -15.06
N SER A 352 -6.11 -1.43 -16.19
CA SER A 352 -7.58 -1.53 -16.20
C SER A 352 -8.03 -2.94 -15.88
N HIS A 353 -7.30 -3.97 -16.34
CA HIS A 353 -7.62 -5.36 -15.98
C HIS A 353 -7.58 -5.58 -14.46
N ILE A 354 -6.56 -5.07 -13.76
CA ILE A 354 -6.49 -5.18 -12.29
C ILE A 354 -7.56 -4.32 -11.62
N GLN A 355 -7.79 -3.09 -12.09
CA GLN A 355 -8.86 -2.24 -11.55
C GLN A 355 -10.23 -2.91 -11.68
N ASP A 356 -10.52 -3.50 -12.83
CA ASP A 356 -11.76 -4.24 -13.09
C ASP A 356 -11.88 -5.47 -12.20
N SER A 357 -10.76 -6.14 -11.87
CA SER A 357 -10.75 -7.28 -10.94
C SER A 357 -11.14 -6.91 -9.50
N ARG A 358 -11.06 -5.62 -9.13
CA ARG A 358 -11.49 -5.12 -7.82
C ARG A 358 -13.00 -4.99 -7.69
N ASP A 359 -13.72 -4.96 -8.80
CA ASP A 359 -15.18 -4.88 -8.83
C ASP A 359 -15.75 -6.28 -9.16
N PRO A 360 -16.24 -7.02 -8.15
CA PRO A 360 -16.76 -8.37 -8.36
C PRO A 360 -17.99 -8.38 -9.27
N GLU A 361 -18.81 -7.32 -9.25
CA GLU A 361 -20.00 -7.24 -10.11
C GLU A 361 -19.56 -7.02 -11.56
N PHE A 362 -18.63 -6.10 -11.79
CA PHE A 362 -18.14 -5.84 -13.14
C PHE A 362 -17.37 -7.03 -13.73
N SER A 363 -16.38 -7.55 -13.01
CA SER A 363 -15.50 -8.63 -13.48
C SER A 363 -16.24 -9.92 -13.83
N GLN A 364 -17.35 -10.22 -13.14
CA GLN A 364 -18.14 -11.43 -13.39
C GLN A 364 -18.94 -11.37 -14.69
N PHE A 365 -19.40 -10.19 -15.11
CA PHE A 365 -20.29 -10.02 -16.27
C PHE A 365 -19.59 -9.41 -17.50
N SER A 366 -18.41 -8.82 -17.33
CA SER A 366 -17.66 -8.16 -18.40
C SER A 366 -16.98 -9.19 -19.32
N GLN A 367 -17.49 -9.33 -20.55
CA GLN A 367 -16.89 -10.22 -21.55
C GLN A 367 -15.46 -9.80 -21.93
N SER A 368 -15.16 -8.50 -21.94
CA SER A 368 -13.81 -7.99 -22.21
C SER A 368 -12.83 -8.33 -21.10
N TYR A 369 -13.27 -8.24 -19.83
CA TYR A 369 -12.45 -8.68 -18.70
C TYR A 369 -12.16 -10.18 -18.79
N LEU A 370 -13.18 -11.01 -19.04
CA LEU A 370 -13.04 -12.47 -19.11
C LEU A 370 -12.12 -12.92 -20.24
N SER A 371 -12.22 -12.31 -21.42
CA SER A 371 -11.33 -12.62 -22.54
C SER A 371 -9.89 -12.17 -22.28
N GLY A 372 -9.70 -10.98 -21.69
CA GLY A 372 -8.40 -10.48 -21.24
C GLY A 372 -7.76 -11.38 -20.19
N GLU A 373 -8.54 -11.85 -19.21
CA GLU A 373 -8.08 -12.78 -18.17
C GLU A 373 -7.67 -14.13 -18.77
N ALA A 374 -8.44 -14.68 -19.71
CA ALA A 374 -8.10 -15.93 -20.39
C ALA A 374 -6.78 -15.83 -21.18
N ARG A 375 -6.58 -14.73 -21.93
CA ARG A 375 -5.34 -14.47 -22.65
C ARG A 375 -4.15 -14.32 -21.69
N LEU A 376 -4.35 -13.64 -20.56
CA LEU A 376 -3.32 -13.49 -19.54
C LEU A 376 -2.92 -14.84 -18.93
N LYS A 377 -3.89 -15.70 -18.61
CA LYS A 377 -3.65 -17.07 -18.12
C LYS A 377 -2.80 -17.87 -19.10
N GLU A 378 -3.16 -17.87 -20.37
CA GLU A 378 -2.40 -18.56 -21.41
C GLU A 378 -0.96 -18.07 -21.49
N ARG A 379 -0.75 -16.75 -21.44
CA ARG A 379 0.59 -16.15 -21.48
C ARG A 379 1.41 -16.43 -20.22
N ILE A 380 0.80 -16.53 -19.05
CA ILE A 380 1.51 -16.92 -17.82
C ILE A 380 1.92 -18.40 -17.88
N ILE A 381 1.07 -19.28 -18.44
CA ILE A 381 1.37 -20.72 -18.51
C ILE A 381 2.43 -21.02 -19.58
N ASN A 382 2.29 -20.41 -20.76
CA ASN A 382 3.05 -20.79 -21.96
C ASN A 382 4.09 -19.76 -22.41
N GLY A 383 4.03 -18.52 -21.90
CA GLY A 383 4.84 -17.40 -22.35
C GLY A 383 6.18 -17.28 -21.64
N THR A 384 7.04 -16.38 -22.14
CA THR A 384 8.36 -16.08 -21.55
C THR A 384 8.44 -14.59 -21.21
N VAL A 385 8.80 -14.23 -19.98
CA VAL A 385 8.86 -12.82 -19.52
C VAL A 385 9.43 -11.86 -20.58
N ASP A 386 8.71 -10.77 -20.87
CA ASP A 386 9.18 -9.75 -21.82
C ASP A 386 10.32 -8.93 -21.21
N PHE A 387 11.55 -9.07 -21.71
CA PHE A 387 12.66 -8.19 -21.35
C PHE A 387 13.16 -7.33 -22.51
N GLN A 388 12.34 -7.16 -23.56
CA GLN A 388 12.75 -6.45 -24.78
C GLN A 388 12.65 -4.93 -24.65
N ARG A 389 11.78 -4.44 -23.74
CA ARG A 389 11.52 -3.01 -23.55
C ARG A 389 12.45 -2.40 -22.51
N THR A 390 12.79 -1.12 -22.65
CA THR A 390 13.42 -0.33 -21.58
C THR A 390 12.58 -0.44 -20.30
N PRO A 391 13.18 -0.60 -19.11
CA PRO A 391 14.60 -0.37 -18.78
C PRO A 391 15.48 -1.63 -18.69
N TRP A 392 15.07 -2.76 -19.26
CA TRP A 392 15.77 -4.04 -19.06
C TRP A 392 17.14 -4.15 -19.75
N ASP A 393 17.45 -3.23 -20.65
CA ASP A 393 18.74 -3.06 -21.32
C ASP A 393 19.81 -2.52 -20.36
N VAL A 394 19.43 -1.66 -19.41
CA VAL A 394 20.36 -1.05 -18.44
C VAL A 394 20.32 -1.72 -17.06
N LEU A 395 19.20 -2.34 -16.68
CA LEU A 395 19.01 -2.96 -15.38
C LEU A 395 19.38 -4.46 -15.36
N SER A 396 20.64 -4.79 -15.68
CA SER A 396 21.10 -6.19 -15.82
C SER A 396 20.94 -7.03 -14.55
N ASP A 397 21.32 -6.51 -13.38
CA ASP A 397 21.20 -7.21 -12.10
C ASP A 397 19.74 -7.38 -11.67
N ALA A 398 18.90 -6.37 -11.90
CA ALA A 398 17.47 -6.43 -11.60
C ALA A 398 16.78 -7.47 -12.50
N LYS A 399 17.10 -7.46 -13.80
CA LYS A 399 16.66 -8.45 -14.79
C LYS A 399 17.02 -9.86 -14.37
N ALA A 400 18.25 -10.07 -13.88
CA ALA A 400 18.69 -11.37 -13.38
C ALA A 400 17.89 -11.84 -12.15
N LEU A 401 17.56 -10.93 -11.21
CA LEU A 401 16.70 -11.27 -10.08
C LEU A 401 15.28 -11.63 -10.54
N VAL A 402 14.65 -10.79 -11.38
CA VAL A 402 13.30 -11.04 -11.91
C VAL A 402 13.25 -12.37 -12.66
N GLY A 403 14.24 -12.64 -13.52
CA GLY A 403 14.33 -13.88 -14.28
C GLY A 403 14.42 -15.13 -13.38
N ARG A 404 15.01 -15.03 -12.19
CA ARG A 404 15.06 -16.14 -11.22
C ARG A 404 13.77 -16.30 -10.41
N LEU A 405 13.05 -15.22 -10.15
CA LEU A 405 11.76 -15.25 -9.45
C LEU A 405 10.61 -15.71 -10.36
N LEU A 406 10.70 -15.43 -11.67
CA LEU A 406 9.70 -15.80 -12.68
C LEU A 406 10.04 -17.10 -13.44
N ILE A 407 10.77 -18.01 -12.79
CA ILE A 407 10.95 -19.37 -13.31
C ILE A 407 9.64 -20.14 -13.14
N HIS A 408 9.19 -20.77 -14.24
CA HIS A 408 7.92 -21.47 -14.28
C HIS A 408 7.90 -22.69 -13.35
N ASN A 409 8.95 -23.51 -13.35
CA ASN A 409 9.05 -24.65 -12.45
C ASN A 409 9.32 -24.17 -11.00
N PRO A 410 8.39 -24.38 -10.05
CA PRO A 410 8.53 -23.89 -8.68
C PRO A 410 9.73 -24.51 -7.93
N LEU A 411 10.21 -25.69 -8.34
CA LEU A 411 11.40 -26.33 -7.73
C LEU A 411 12.71 -25.64 -8.09
N HIS A 412 12.75 -24.91 -9.20
CA HIS A 412 13.91 -24.16 -9.66
C HIS A 412 13.79 -22.65 -9.40
N ARG A 413 12.60 -22.19 -9.02
CA ARG A 413 12.33 -20.79 -8.72
C ARG A 413 13.14 -20.33 -7.51
N ALA A 414 13.69 -19.12 -7.61
CA ALA A 414 14.40 -18.52 -6.49
C ALA A 414 13.48 -18.40 -5.26
N THR A 415 14.01 -18.79 -4.10
CA THR A 415 13.38 -18.52 -2.80
C THR A 415 13.72 -17.11 -2.34
N VAL A 416 12.95 -16.59 -1.37
CA VAL A 416 13.22 -15.30 -0.71
C VAL A 416 14.67 -15.19 -0.19
N TYR A 417 15.23 -16.29 0.33
CA TYR A 417 16.61 -16.34 0.81
C TYR A 417 17.65 -16.17 -0.30
N THR A 418 17.39 -16.73 -1.48
CA THR A 418 18.28 -16.59 -2.66
C THR A 418 18.08 -15.25 -3.36
N ALA A 419 16.89 -14.68 -3.28
CA ALA A 419 16.55 -13.35 -3.80
C ALA A 419 17.26 -12.25 -3.00
N LEU A 420 17.23 -12.32 -1.66
CA LEU A 420 17.96 -11.40 -0.77
C LEU A 420 19.49 -11.46 -0.95
N ARG A 421 20.02 -12.59 -1.47
CA ARG A 421 21.44 -12.77 -1.80
C ARG A 421 21.76 -12.48 -3.28
N SER A 422 20.81 -11.93 -4.03
CA SER A 422 21.06 -11.51 -5.40
C SER A 422 22.09 -10.38 -5.44
N GLN A 423 22.85 -10.30 -6.54
CA GLN A 423 23.76 -9.18 -6.77
C GLN A 423 22.99 -7.85 -6.68
N TRP A 424 21.80 -7.77 -7.27
CA TRP A 424 20.96 -6.58 -7.25
C TRP A 424 20.68 -6.00 -5.86
N ILE A 425 20.44 -6.86 -4.86
CA ILE A 425 20.24 -6.47 -3.46
C ILE A 425 21.57 -6.26 -2.74
N THR A 426 22.52 -7.18 -2.94
CA THR A 426 23.77 -7.21 -2.16
C THR A 426 24.73 -6.07 -2.49
N THR A 427 24.63 -5.48 -3.69
CA THR A 427 25.42 -4.31 -4.09
C THR A 427 25.19 -3.09 -3.20
N ASP A 428 23.97 -2.93 -2.65
CA ASP A 428 23.58 -1.78 -1.81
C ASP A 428 23.09 -2.22 -0.42
N LEU A 429 23.57 -3.38 0.07
CA LEU A 429 23.01 -4.00 1.28
C LEU A 429 23.21 -3.16 2.54
N GLU A 430 24.35 -2.50 2.67
CA GLU A 430 24.65 -1.67 3.86
C GLU A 430 23.70 -0.48 3.94
N GLU A 431 23.47 0.20 2.82
CA GLU A 431 22.54 1.31 2.69
C GLU A 431 21.09 0.87 2.93
N LEU A 432 20.70 -0.26 2.33
CA LEU A 432 19.37 -0.86 2.54
C LEU A 432 19.15 -1.21 4.01
N ASP A 433 20.13 -1.82 4.69
CA ASP A 433 20.04 -2.18 6.12
C ASP A 433 20.08 -0.95 7.03
N ALA A 434 20.79 0.11 6.66
CA ALA A 434 20.77 1.38 7.38
C ALA A 434 19.38 2.02 7.29
N ALA A 435 18.82 2.10 6.08
CA ALA A 435 17.48 2.64 5.84
C ALA A 435 16.38 1.80 6.53
N TYR A 436 16.55 0.48 6.55
CA TYR A 436 15.59 -0.44 7.15
C TYR A 436 15.53 -0.38 8.69
N ARG A 437 16.67 -0.10 9.36
CA ARG A 437 16.77 -0.10 10.83
C ARG A 437 16.06 1.07 11.51
N ASP A 438 15.79 2.16 10.79
CA ASP A 438 15.11 3.33 11.33
C ASP A 438 13.93 3.78 10.45
N PRO A 439 12.81 3.03 10.46
CA PRO A 439 11.68 3.32 9.60
C PRO A 439 10.89 4.58 10.02
N ASP A 440 10.99 4.99 11.29
CA ASP A 440 10.08 5.94 11.94
C ASP A 440 10.72 7.30 12.26
N THR A 441 12.05 7.45 12.29
CA THR A 441 12.64 8.79 12.37
C THR A 441 12.51 9.55 11.05
N GLY A 442 12.28 8.85 9.94
CA GLY A 442 12.46 9.41 8.62
C GLY A 442 13.91 9.84 8.50
N ILE A 443 14.69 9.06 7.75
CA ILE A 443 15.97 9.53 7.23
C ILE A 443 15.80 11.01 6.86
N PRO A 444 16.55 11.95 7.46
CA PRO A 444 16.38 13.37 7.23
C PRO A 444 16.22 13.63 5.74
N MET A 445 15.38 14.59 5.35
CA MET A 445 15.09 14.86 3.93
C MET A 445 16.37 15.11 3.09
N LYS A 446 17.49 15.46 3.75
CA LYS A 446 18.83 15.53 3.19
C LYS A 446 19.44 14.15 2.88
N ASP A 447 19.28 13.18 3.78
CA ASP A 447 19.84 11.82 3.68
C ASP A 447 19.01 10.91 2.74
N LEU A 448 17.73 11.22 2.46
CA LEU A 448 16.93 10.56 1.41
C LEU A 448 17.21 11.15 0.02
N GLY A 449 17.50 12.46 -0.03
CA GLY A 449 18.15 13.10 -1.17
C GLY A 449 19.53 12.49 -1.40
N ASP A 450 20.27 12.21 -0.33
CA ASP A 450 21.52 11.46 -0.39
C ASP A 450 21.26 10.02 -0.77
N LEU A 451 20.23 9.29 -0.32
CA LEU A 451 19.95 7.92 -0.80
C LEU A 451 19.67 7.91 -2.32
N CYS A 452 18.94 8.90 -2.83
CA CYS A 452 18.70 9.09 -4.26
C CYS A 452 19.98 9.54 -5.00
N LEU A 453 20.84 10.36 -4.39
CA LEU A 453 22.14 10.76 -4.93
C LEU A 453 23.21 9.66 -4.71
N PHE A 454 23.12 8.76 -3.75
CA PHE A 454 24.10 7.73 -3.40
C PHE A 454 23.84 6.49 -4.24
N LEU A 455 22.58 6.02 -4.23
CA LEU A 455 22.13 4.93 -5.09
C LEU A 455 22.01 5.42 -6.55
N GLY A 456 21.62 6.68 -6.79
CA GLY A 456 21.53 7.25 -8.14
C GLY A 456 22.84 7.76 -8.73
N SER A 457 23.81 8.29 -7.98
CA SER A 457 25.10 8.73 -8.57
C SER A 457 25.95 7.57 -9.08
N ARG A 458 25.73 6.35 -8.58
CA ARG A 458 26.34 5.13 -9.17
C ARG A 458 25.63 4.66 -10.45
N SER A 459 24.36 5.03 -10.65
CA SER A 459 23.56 4.65 -11.83
C SER A 459 23.56 5.72 -12.94
N TYR A 460 24.13 6.90 -12.71
CA TYR A 460 24.22 8.01 -13.68
C TYR A 460 25.64 8.27 -14.21
N SER A 461 26.42 7.22 -14.48
CA SER A 461 27.63 7.33 -15.31
C SER A 461 27.40 6.89 -16.77
N ALA A 462 26.16 6.77 -17.23
CA ALA A 462 25.83 6.52 -18.63
C ALA A 462 24.45 7.09 -19.01
N ILE A 463 24.35 8.41 -19.17
CA ILE A 463 23.44 9.06 -20.13
C ILE A 463 24.23 10.18 -20.80
#